data_AF-A0A9J7MNM2-F1
#
_entry.id   AF-A0A9J7MNM2-F1
#
_cell.length_a   1.000
_cell.length_b   1.000
_cell.length_c   1.000
_cell.angle_alpha   90.00
_cell.angle_beta   90.00
_cell.angle_gamma   90.00
#
_symmetry.space_group_name_H-M   'P 1'
#
loop_
_entity.id
_entity.type
_entity.pdbx_description
1 polymer ?
#
loop_
_entity_poly.entity_id
_entity_poly.type
_entity_poly.pdbx_seq_one_letter_code
_entity_poly.pdbx_strand_id
1 'polypeptide(L)'
;MSLVFAVLFAPDGPFKWPHPVFWRVLTCLCVVYQMGLTFLLFQTADQSRQVLKYLDESLGEPLHFKSYGENCTFWDADHPERVVHKIWAECDIYWVSHFLGFYLNALALRDYWITHVMSVMFELIEYSLEQQLPELEECWWDHWILDAVLCNGLGIWCGMKTLEYLDMKLYNWRGLWKVPVYDSNRKTTMEQLRSPDWSRARRFRRCLAVFGFIISVSVWQ
;
A
#
# COMPACT_ATOMS: atom_id res chain seq x y z
N MET A 1 -14.51 -26.71 -3.37
CA MET A 1 -14.77 -26.06 -4.68
C MET A 1 -13.61 -25.15 -4.98
N SER A 2 -12.95 -25.37 -6.12
CA SER A 2 -11.62 -24.85 -6.44
C SER A 2 -11.60 -23.34 -6.72
N LEU A 3 -10.46 -22.69 -6.45
CA LEU A 3 -10.20 -21.28 -6.81
C LEU A 3 -10.50 -21.00 -8.29
N VAL A 4 -10.29 -22.02 -9.13
CA VAL A 4 -10.66 -22.03 -10.56
C VAL A 4 -12.14 -21.76 -10.77
N PHE A 5 -13.03 -22.40 -10.01
CA PHE A 5 -14.47 -22.16 -10.07
C PHE A 5 -14.77 -20.73 -9.62
N ALA A 6 -14.19 -20.27 -8.51
CA ALA A 6 -14.40 -18.89 -8.02
C ALA A 6 -14.02 -17.84 -9.08
N VAL A 7 -12.93 -18.04 -9.82
CA VAL A 7 -12.48 -17.12 -10.89
C VAL A 7 -13.45 -17.08 -12.08
N LEU A 8 -14.07 -18.21 -12.42
CA LEU A 8 -15.05 -18.28 -13.52
C LEU A 8 -16.32 -17.48 -13.20
N PHE A 9 -16.75 -17.49 -11.94
CA PHE A 9 -17.97 -16.80 -11.49
C PHE A 9 -17.72 -15.40 -10.90
N ALA A 10 -16.47 -15.02 -10.66
CA ALA A 10 -16.13 -13.69 -10.19
C ALA A 10 -16.55 -12.63 -11.22
N PRO A 11 -17.25 -11.55 -10.79
CA PRO A 11 -17.64 -10.46 -11.67
C PRO A 11 -16.41 -9.69 -12.16
N ASP A 12 -16.53 -9.05 -13.32
CA ASP A 12 -15.49 -8.16 -13.81
C ASP A 12 -15.45 -6.88 -12.96
N GLY A 13 -14.27 -6.58 -12.43
CA GLY A 13 -14.00 -5.34 -11.71
C GLY A 13 -13.88 -4.13 -12.64
N PRO A 14 -13.65 -2.93 -12.08
CA PRO A 14 -13.46 -1.71 -12.86
C PRO A 14 -12.16 -1.73 -13.69
N PHE A 15 -11.24 -2.64 -13.40
CA PHE A 15 -9.95 -2.78 -14.07
C PHE A 15 -10.07 -3.70 -15.30
N LYS A 16 -9.70 -3.17 -16.47
CA LYS A 16 -9.82 -3.88 -17.76
C LYS A 16 -8.51 -4.46 -18.31
N TRP A 17 -7.36 -3.99 -17.81
CA TRP A 17 -6.03 -4.35 -18.31
C TRP A 17 -5.15 -4.80 -17.14
N PRO A 18 -4.30 -5.86 -17.22
CA PRO A 18 -3.83 -6.56 -18.43
C PRO A 18 -4.82 -7.55 -19.04
N HIS A 19 -5.55 -8.30 -18.22
CA HIS A 19 -6.62 -9.20 -18.66
C HIS A 19 -7.68 -9.35 -17.55
N PRO A 20 -8.99 -9.47 -17.86
CA PRO A 20 -10.02 -9.61 -16.83
C PRO A 20 -9.80 -10.81 -15.89
N VAL A 21 -9.35 -11.95 -16.43
CA VAL A 21 -9.03 -13.14 -15.62
C VAL A 21 -7.95 -12.87 -14.57
N PHE A 22 -6.94 -12.04 -14.89
CA PHE A 22 -5.91 -11.66 -13.92
C PHE A 22 -6.53 -10.96 -12.70
N TRP A 23 -7.43 -10.01 -12.95
CA TRP A 23 -8.11 -9.28 -11.87
C TRP A 23 -9.06 -10.16 -11.07
N ARG A 24 -9.77 -11.09 -11.73
CA ARG A 24 -10.60 -12.08 -11.06
C ARG A 24 -9.79 -13.00 -10.16
N VAL A 25 -8.65 -13.51 -10.64
CA VAL A 25 -7.70 -14.30 -9.83
C VAL A 25 -7.24 -13.50 -8.62
N LEU A 26 -6.75 -12.27 -8.83
CA LEU A 26 -6.30 -11.42 -7.74
C LEU A 26 -7.40 -11.18 -6.70
N THR A 27 -8.63 -10.90 -7.16
CA THR A 27 -9.79 -10.69 -6.28
C THR A 27 -10.10 -11.94 -5.47
N CYS A 28 -10.12 -13.12 -6.09
CA CYS A 28 -10.32 -14.38 -5.38
C CYS A 28 -9.22 -14.64 -4.34
N LEU A 29 -7.96 -14.34 -4.67
CA LEU A 29 -6.84 -14.45 -3.71
C LEU A 29 -7.01 -13.47 -2.53
N CYS A 30 -7.39 -12.22 -2.78
CA CYS A 30 -7.68 -11.24 -1.73
C CYS A 30 -8.82 -11.71 -0.82
N VAL A 31 -9.88 -12.30 -1.37
CA VAL A 31 -10.99 -12.85 -0.59
C VAL A 31 -10.54 -14.02 0.27
N VAL A 32 -9.75 -14.95 -0.28
CA VAL A 32 -9.19 -16.07 0.50
C VAL A 32 -8.28 -15.56 1.62
N TYR A 33 -7.41 -14.59 1.33
CA TYR A 33 -6.56 -13.96 2.32
C TYR A 33 -7.39 -13.29 3.43
N GLN A 34 -8.42 -12.52 3.07
CA GLN A 34 -9.32 -11.87 4.03
C GLN A 34 -10.07 -12.87 4.91
N MET A 35 -10.52 -13.98 4.34
CA MET A 35 -11.13 -15.08 5.10
C MET A 35 -10.13 -15.69 6.09
N GLY A 36 -8.88 -15.89 5.68
CA GLY A 36 -7.80 -16.36 6.54
C GLY A 36 -7.51 -15.40 7.70
N LEU A 37 -7.39 -14.10 7.42
CA LEU A 37 -7.21 -13.08 8.45
C LEU A 37 -8.40 -13.04 9.43
N THR A 38 -9.62 -13.11 8.90
CA THR A 38 -10.84 -13.14 9.74
C THR A 38 -10.86 -14.37 10.63
N PHE A 39 -10.42 -15.53 10.12
CA PHE A 39 -10.28 -16.74 10.94
C PHE A 39 -9.25 -16.57 12.05
N LEU A 40 -8.06 -16.05 11.73
CA LEU A 40 -6.99 -15.79 12.70
C LEU A 40 -7.40 -14.76 13.76
N LEU A 41 -8.20 -13.77 13.39
CA LEU A 41 -8.72 -12.74 14.31
C LEU A 41 -9.53 -13.33 15.47
N PHE A 42 -10.19 -14.47 15.26
CA PHE A 42 -10.95 -15.18 16.31
C PHE A 42 -10.13 -16.22 17.09
N GLN A 43 -8.84 -16.38 16.78
CA GLN A 43 -7.94 -17.27 17.51
C GLN A 43 -7.12 -16.49 18.56
N THR A 44 -6.62 -17.20 19.58
CA THR A 44 -5.61 -16.64 20.49
C THR A 44 -4.26 -16.48 19.77
N ALA A 45 -3.38 -15.60 20.26
CA ALA A 45 -2.05 -15.40 19.68
C ALA A 45 -1.25 -16.70 19.54
N ASP A 46 -1.30 -17.57 20.55
CA ASP A 46 -0.60 -18.86 20.51
C ASP A 46 -1.22 -19.83 19.50
N GLN A 47 -2.55 -19.89 19.40
CA GLN A 47 -3.23 -20.69 18.38
C GLN A 47 -2.90 -20.20 16.97
N SER A 48 -2.94 -18.88 16.74
CA SER A 48 -2.57 -18.27 15.46
C SER A 48 -1.14 -18.64 15.07
N ARG A 49 -0.19 -18.55 16.00
CA ARG A 49 1.21 -18.97 15.80
C ARG A 49 1.32 -20.43 15.38
N GLN A 50 0.59 -21.34 16.02
CA GLN A 50 0.60 -22.75 15.64
C GLN A 50 -0.08 -22.99 14.28
N VAL A 51 -1.12 -22.23 13.93
CA VAL A 51 -1.75 -22.33 12.60
C VAL A 51 -0.78 -21.89 11.50
N LEU A 52 0.05 -20.87 11.73
CA LEU A 52 1.05 -20.42 10.75
C LEU A 52 2.10 -21.49 10.41
N LYS A 53 2.32 -22.49 11.29
CA LYS A 53 3.21 -23.63 10.99
C LYS A 53 2.75 -24.49 9.81
N TYR A 54 1.45 -24.45 9.46
CA TYR A 54 0.97 -25.13 8.27
C TYR A 54 1.42 -24.46 6.96
N LEU A 55 1.88 -23.20 7.01
CA LEU A 55 2.42 -22.48 5.85
C LEU A 55 3.94 -22.65 5.76
N ASP A 56 4.63 -22.53 6.89
CA ASP A 56 6.07 -22.74 6.99
C ASP A 56 6.42 -23.22 8.41
N GLU A 57 7.16 -24.33 8.47
CA GLU A 57 7.49 -25.06 9.71
C GLU A 57 8.38 -24.24 10.66
N SER A 58 9.09 -23.22 10.16
CA SER A 58 9.95 -22.35 10.95
C SER A 58 9.20 -21.30 11.77
N LEU A 59 7.89 -21.14 11.56
CA LEU A 59 7.04 -20.22 12.33
C LEU A 59 6.56 -20.80 13.67
N GLY A 60 5.86 -19.96 14.42
CA GLY A 60 5.13 -20.35 15.62
C GLY A 60 5.92 -20.26 16.93
N GLU A 61 7.06 -19.58 16.87
CA GLU A 61 7.79 -19.03 18.02
C GLU A 61 7.27 -17.61 18.32
N PRO A 62 7.44 -17.11 19.56
CA PRO A 62 7.16 -15.71 19.88
C PRO A 62 8.08 -14.78 19.08
N LEU A 63 7.51 -13.70 18.56
CA LEU A 63 8.24 -12.69 17.78
C LEU A 63 9.20 -11.92 18.70
N HIS A 64 10.41 -11.64 18.21
CA HIS A 64 11.38 -10.82 18.95
C HIS A 64 11.01 -9.34 18.80
N PHE A 65 10.51 -8.72 19.88
CA PHE A 65 10.10 -7.32 19.88
C PHE A 65 11.31 -6.38 19.93
N LYS A 66 11.36 -5.41 19.03
CA LYS A 66 12.17 -4.19 19.19
C LYS A 66 11.24 -3.14 19.78
N SER A 67 11.62 -2.52 20.90
CA SER A 67 10.86 -1.40 21.47
C SER A 67 11.39 -0.10 20.89
N TYR A 68 10.49 0.69 20.28
CA TYR A 68 10.80 1.97 19.63
C TYR A 68 10.50 3.18 20.55
N GLY A 69 9.59 3.01 21.53
CA GLY A 69 9.11 4.08 22.41
C GLY A 69 9.92 4.38 23.68
N GLU A 70 11.03 3.69 23.98
CA GLU A 70 11.70 3.82 25.29
C GLU A 70 12.35 5.20 25.55
N ASN A 71 12.77 5.94 24.51
CA ASN A 71 13.42 7.25 24.67
C ASN A 71 13.05 8.31 23.61
N CYS A 72 11.89 8.94 23.81
CA CYS A 72 11.30 9.92 22.89
C CYS A 72 11.87 11.34 22.95
N THR A 73 13.04 11.55 23.53
CA THR A 73 13.74 12.84 23.47
C THR A 73 14.23 13.11 22.04
N PHE A 74 13.46 13.87 21.26
CA PHE A 74 13.83 14.16 19.87
C PHE A 74 15.08 15.04 19.76
N TRP A 75 15.17 16.06 20.61
CA TRP A 75 16.26 17.04 20.59
C TRP A 75 16.93 17.11 21.97
N ASP A 76 18.25 16.96 21.97
CA ASP A 76 19.12 17.12 23.13
C ASP A 76 20.06 18.30 22.87
N ALA A 77 20.00 19.34 23.71
CA ALA A 77 20.77 20.56 23.53
C ALA A 77 22.28 20.33 23.75
N ASP A 78 22.64 19.32 24.55
CA ASP A 78 24.04 19.03 24.88
C ASP A 78 24.73 18.20 23.78
N HIS A 79 23.96 17.50 22.94
CA HIS A 79 24.45 16.55 21.93
C HIS A 79 23.56 16.53 20.67
N PRO A 80 23.59 17.57 19.83
CA PRO A 80 22.72 17.69 18.65
C PRO A 80 22.97 16.60 17.59
N GLU A 81 24.15 15.98 17.57
CA GLU A 81 24.49 14.88 16.66
C GLU A 81 23.67 13.60 16.94
N ARG A 82 23.11 13.47 18.15
CA ARG A 82 22.28 12.31 18.52
C ARG A 82 21.01 12.21 17.68
N VAL A 83 20.50 13.33 17.17
CA VAL A 83 19.27 13.34 16.37
C VAL A 83 19.43 12.55 15.08
N VAL A 84 20.55 12.73 14.38
CA VAL A 84 20.83 12.00 13.13
C VAL A 84 21.05 10.52 13.41
N HIS A 85 21.75 10.20 14.51
CA HIS A 85 21.94 8.82 14.93
C HIS A 85 20.62 8.11 15.29
N LYS A 86 19.70 8.82 15.95
CA LYS A 86 18.35 8.30 16.25
C LYS A 86 17.56 8.05 14.96
N ILE A 87 17.47 9.02 14.07
CA ILE A 87 16.77 8.88 12.78
C ILE A 87 17.33 7.71 11.97
N TRP A 88 18.65 7.53 11.94
CA TRP A 88 19.27 6.42 11.22
C TRP A 88 19.03 5.06 11.90
N ALA A 89 18.95 5.03 13.23
CA ALA A 89 18.65 3.81 13.99
C ALA A 89 17.21 3.34 13.81
N GLU A 90 16.29 4.26 13.55
CA GLU A 90 14.88 3.95 13.26
C GLU A 90 14.60 3.69 11.77
N CYS A 91 15.54 3.97 10.87
CA CYS A 91 15.40 3.66 9.44
C CYS A 91 15.50 2.14 9.19
N ASP A 92 14.38 1.43 9.37
CA ASP A 92 14.30 -0.02 9.22
C ASP A 92 13.30 -0.44 8.12
N ILE A 93 12.80 -1.67 8.20
CA ILE A 93 11.85 -2.20 7.24
C ILE A 93 10.51 -1.45 7.23
N TYR A 94 10.12 -0.83 8.34
CA TYR A 94 8.84 -0.12 8.47
C TYR A 94 8.88 1.18 7.66
N TRP A 95 9.99 1.92 7.68
CA TRP A 95 10.17 3.08 6.80
C TRP A 95 10.00 2.75 5.32
N VAL A 96 10.64 1.65 4.88
CA VAL A 96 10.54 1.19 3.49
C VAL A 96 9.10 0.76 3.19
N SER A 97 8.44 0.09 4.13
CA SER A 97 7.05 -0.32 4.03
C SER A 97 6.10 0.89 3.91
N HIS A 98 6.29 1.94 4.72
CA HIS A 98 5.52 3.18 4.69
C HIS A 98 5.72 3.90 3.36
N PHE A 99 6.97 4.11 2.95
CA PHE A 99 7.29 4.72 1.67
C PHE A 99 6.67 3.96 0.49
N LEU A 100 6.90 2.63 0.41
CA LEU A 100 6.37 1.81 -0.69
C LEU A 100 4.85 1.69 -0.64
N GLY A 101 4.27 1.54 0.54
CA GLY A 101 2.83 1.46 0.77
C GLY A 101 2.13 2.71 0.25
N PHE A 102 2.62 3.89 0.64
CA PHE A 102 2.04 5.16 0.20
C PHE A 102 2.37 5.53 -1.25
N TYR A 103 3.51 5.09 -1.76
CA TYR A 103 3.81 5.13 -3.19
C TYR A 103 2.79 4.33 -4.01
N LEU A 104 2.53 3.07 -3.65
CA LEU A 104 1.58 2.21 -4.34
C LEU A 104 0.14 2.71 -4.16
N ASN A 105 -0.23 3.20 -2.98
CA ASN A 105 -1.53 3.82 -2.73
C ASN A 105 -1.74 5.07 -3.59
N ALA A 106 -0.72 5.90 -3.78
CA ALA A 106 -0.79 7.04 -4.69
C ALA A 106 -1.00 6.60 -6.15
N LEU A 107 -0.33 5.54 -6.61
CA LEU A 107 -0.55 4.98 -7.95
C LEU A 107 -1.96 4.40 -8.15
N ALA A 108 -2.53 3.81 -7.10
CA ALA A 108 -3.86 3.21 -7.11
C ALA A 108 -4.98 4.26 -7.07
N LEU A 109 -4.90 5.18 -6.09
CA LEU A 109 -5.92 6.21 -5.85
C LEU A 109 -5.82 7.38 -6.83
N ARG A 110 -4.62 7.66 -7.34
CA ARG A 110 -4.31 8.72 -8.32
C ARG A 110 -4.84 10.10 -7.93
N ASP A 111 -4.84 10.38 -6.64
CA ASP A 111 -5.29 11.64 -6.06
C ASP A 111 -4.41 11.98 -4.86
N TYR A 112 -3.66 13.06 -4.99
CA TYR A 112 -2.71 13.53 -3.98
C TYR A 112 -3.37 13.73 -2.61
N TRP A 113 -4.58 14.27 -2.61
CA TRP A 113 -5.23 14.70 -1.39
C TRP A 113 -5.83 13.55 -0.60
N ILE A 114 -6.54 12.63 -1.26
CA ILE A 114 -7.08 11.45 -0.58
C ILE A 114 -5.95 10.60 -0.05
N THR A 115 -4.85 10.44 -0.79
CA THR A 115 -3.74 9.63 -0.29
C THR A 115 -3.09 10.24 0.95
N HIS A 116 -2.97 11.57 1.05
CA HIS A 116 -2.52 12.23 2.29
C HIS A 116 -3.53 12.09 3.45
N VAL A 117 -4.84 12.15 3.17
CA VAL A 117 -5.85 11.89 4.22
C VAL A 117 -5.73 10.46 4.72
N MET A 118 -5.55 9.48 3.82
CA MET A 118 -5.33 8.08 4.19
C MET A 118 -4.03 7.92 5.00
N SER A 119 -2.99 8.69 4.70
CA SER A 119 -1.74 8.70 5.49
C SER A 119 -1.99 9.14 6.91
N VAL A 120 -2.65 10.29 7.12
CA VAL A 120 -2.99 10.74 8.48
C VAL A 120 -3.91 9.75 9.20
N MET A 121 -4.89 9.15 8.51
CA MET A 121 -5.76 8.14 9.11
C MET A 121 -5.00 6.87 9.53
N PHE A 122 -3.96 6.48 8.78
CA PHE A 122 -3.12 5.34 9.10
C PHE A 122 -2.37 5.57 10.43
N GLU A 123 -1.71 6.72 10.58
CA GLU A 123 -1.04 7.10 11.84
C GLU A 123 -2.00 7.15 13.03
N LEU A 124 -3.23 7.65 12.83
CA LEU A 124 -4.23 7.66 13.90
C LEU A 124 -4.68 6.25 14.30
N ILE A 125 -4.71 5.30 13.35
CA ILE A 125 -4.99 3.91 13.64
C ILE A 125 -3.84 3.31 14.43
N GLU A 126 -2.59 3.60 14.07
CA GLU A 126 -1.40 3.13 14.80
C GLU A 126 -1.40 3.65 16.24
N TYR A 127 -1.60 4.95 16.43
CA TYR A 127 -1.82 5.54 17.75
C TYR A 127 -2.94 4.89 18.54
N SER A 128 -4.04 4.52 17.88
CA SER A 128 -5.18 3.89 18.55
C SER A 128 -4.87 2.44 18.97
N LEU A 129 -3.90 1.80 18.32
CA LEU A 129 -3.55 0.39 18.51
C LEU A 129 -2.23 0.18 19.26
N GLU A 130 -1.49 1.24 19.62
CA GLU A 130 -0.22 1.17 20.38
C GLU A 130 -0.37 0.36 21.69
N GLN A 131 -1.53 0.44 22.35
CA GLN A 131 -1.80 -0.30 23.59
C GLN A 131 -2.01 -1.81 23.37
N GLN A 132 -2.39 -2.20 22.15
CA GLN A 132 -2.65 -3.59 21.78
C GLN A 132 -1.43 -4.24 21.13
N LEU A 133 -0.60 -3.44 20.45
CA LEU A 133 0.57 -3.87 19.69
C LEU A 133 1.78 -3.05 20.14
N PRO A 134 2.67 -3.61 20.98
CA PRO A 134 3.87 -2.91 21.46
C PRO A 134 4.83 -2.47 20.34
N GLU A 135 4.71 -3.06 19.15
CA GLU A 135 5.49 -2.69 17.97
C GLU A 135 5.06 -1.33 17.40
N LEU A 136 3.83 -0.89 17.67
CA LEU A 136 3.30 0.42 17.28
C LEU A 136 3.50 1.47 18.39
N GLU A 137 4.16 1.12 19.50
CA GLU A 137 4.50 2.07 20.55
C GLU A 137 5.75 2.84 20.13
N GLU A 138 5.52 3.89 19.34
CA GLU A 138 6.56 4.75 18.80
C GLU A 138 6.47 6.17 19.37
N CYS A 139 7.50 6.96 19.12
CA CYS A 139 7.54 8.31 19.62
C CYS A 139 6.67 9.24 18.77
N TRP A 140 6.16 10.32 19.36
CA TRP A 140 5.30 11.26 18.63
C TRP A 140 5.95 11.85 17.36
N TRP A 141 7.26 12.04 17.39
CA TRP A 141 8.01 12.58 16.26
C TRP A 141 8.24 11.52 15.18
N ASP A 142 8.20 10.23 15.54
CA ASP A 142 8.28 9.11 14.61
C ASP A 142 7.04 9.13 13.71
N HIS A 143 5.86 8.90 14.31
CA HIS A 143 4.56 8.98 13.65
C HIS A 143 4.37 10.21 12.75
N TRP A 144 4.60 11.42 13.30
CA TRP A 144 4.22 12.64 12.57
C TRP A 144 5.30 13.15 11.63
N ILE A 145 6.57 13.12 12.03
CA ILE A 145 7.64 13.71 11.22
C ILE A 145 8.20 12.64 10.30
N LEU A 146 8.52 11.48 10.85
CA LEU A 146 9.15 10.39 10.12
C LEU A 146 8.15 9.69 9.21
N ASP A 147 7.04 9.21 9.76
CA ASP A 147 6.12 8.40 8.97
C ASP A 147 5.19 9.25 8.12
N ALA A 148 4.36 10.10 8.73
CA ALA A 148 3.36 10.88 7.99
C ALA A 148 3.99 11.86 6.98
N VAL A 149 5.02 12.60 7.40
CA VAL A 149 5.59 13.68 6.59
C VAL A 149 6.70 13.17 5.68
N LEU A 150 7.67 12.43 6.20
CA LEU A 150 8.82 11.98 5.40
C LEU A 150 8.48 10.73 4.61
N CYS A 151 8.29 9.56 5.23
CA CYS A 151 8.09 8.29 4.53
C CYS A 151 6.85 8.31 3.64
N ASN A 152 5.69 8.57 4.22
CA ASN A 152 4.40 8.57 3.54
C ASN A 152 4.35 9.73 2.53
N GLY A 153 4.75 10.93 2.95
CA GLY A 153 4.76 12.11 2.08
C GLY A 153 5.70 11.96 0.87
N LEU A 154 6.91 11.42 1.05
CA LEU A 154 7.82 11.12 -0.04
C LEU A 154 7.29 10.01 -0.94
N GLY A 155 6.68 8.96 -0.37
CA GLY A 155 6.02 7.89 -1.11
C GLY A 155 4.93 8.44 -2.02
N ILE A 156 4.04 9.27 -1.47
CA ILE A 156 2.97 9.96 -2.21
C ILE A 156 3.56 10.82 -3.32
N TRP A 157 4.53 11.67 -3.00
CA TRP A 157 5.16 12.56 -3.97
C TRP A 157 5.78 11.78 -5.13
N CYS A 158 6.55 10.73 -4.84
CA CYS A 158 7.12 9.82 -5.83
C CYS A 158 6.03 9.15 -6.68
N GLY A 159 4.95 8.69 -6.06
CA GLY A 159 3.82 8.06 -6.76
C GLY A 159 3.14 9.04 -7.72
N MET A 160 2.91 10.27 -7.28
CA MET A 160 2.33 11.33 -8.12
C MET A 160 3.27 11.71 -9.27
N LYS A 161 4.58 11.80 -9.02
CA LYS A 161 5.59 12.03 -10.08
C LYS A 161 5.67 10.89 -11.08
N THR A 162 5.54 9.64 -10.63
CA THR A 162 5.44 8.49 -11.53
C THR A 162 4.19 8.59 -12.40
N LEU A 163 3.02 8.96 -11.85
CA LEU A 163 1.80 9.16 -12.64
C LEU A 163 1.95 10.28 -13.68
N GLU A 164 2.60 11.39 -13.31
CA GLU A 164 2.93 12.49 -14.22
C GLU A 164 3.86 12.02 -15.35
N TYR A 165 4.94 11.32 -15.02
CA TYR A 165 5.90 10.76 -15.99
C TYR A 165 5.26 9.74 -16.96
N LEU A 166 4.25 9.00 -16.48
CA LEU A 166 3.51 8.02 -17.27
C LEU A 166 2.33 8.64 -18.04
N ASP A 167 2.06 9.94 -17.89
CA ASP A 167 0.89 10.62 -18.47
C ASP A 167 -0.42 9.87 -18.14
N MET A 168 -0.58 9.58 -16.85
CA MET A 168 -1.74 8.86 -16.31
C MET A 168 -2.80 9.85 -15.83
N LYS A 169 -4.06 9.54 -16.15
CA LYS A 169 -5.19 10.35 -15.70
C LYS A 169 -5.33 10.27 -14.17
N LEU A 170 -5.29 11.44 -13.53
CA LEU A 170 -5.62 11.63 -12.11
C LEU A 170 -7.13 11.58 -11.89
N TYR A 171 -7.52 11.12 -10.71
CA TYR A 171 -8.92 11.08 -10.29
C TYR A 171 -9.22 12.27 -9.38
N ASN A 172 -10.46 12.76 -9.42
CA ASN A 172 -10.94 13.80 -8.52
C ASN A 172 -12.08 13.20 -7.69
N TRP A 173 -11.73 12.71 -6.52
CA TRP A 173 -12.68 12.06 -5.62
C TRP A 173 -13.57 13.06 -4.87
N ARG A 174 -13.11 14.31 -4.72
CA ARG A 174 -13.89 15.40 -4.09
C ARG A 174 -15.09 15.81 -4.95
N GLY A 175 -15.03 15.55 -6.25
CA GLY A 175 -16.06 15.87 -7.23
C GLY A 175 -17.16 14.81 -7.41
N LEU A 176 -17.17 13.73 -6.62
CA LEU A 176 -18.18 12.65 -6.77
C LEU A 176 -19.63 13.14 -6.61
N TRP A 177 -19.82 14.25 -5.87
CA TRP A 177 -21.12 14.92 -5.72
C TRP A 177 -21.58 15.68 -6.98
N LYS A 178 -20.68 15.92 -7.94
CA LYS A 178 -20.97 16.62 -9.20
C LYS A 178 -21.09 15.67 -10.40
N VAL A 179 -21.18 14.37 -10.17
CA VAL A 179 -21.34 13.40 -11.27
C VAL A 179 -22.73 13.60 -11.87
N PRO A 180 -22.86 14.07 -13.12
CA PRO A 180 -24.16 14.12 -13.76
C PRO A 180 -24.71 12.71 -13.84
N VAL A 181 -25.95 12.53 -13.38
CA VAL A 181 -26.75 11.32 -13.57
C VAL A 181 -26.72 10.99 -15.06
N TYR A 182 -26.06 9.87 -15.42
CA TYR A 182 -25.95 9.25 -16.73
C TYR A 182 -26.42 10.13 -17.91
N ASP A 183 -25.51 10.93 -18.49
CA ASP A 183 -25.79 11.55 -19.78
C ASP A 183 -25.68 10.46 -20.86
N SER A 184 -26.84 10.07 -21.41
CA SER A 184 -26.97 9.07 -22.47
C SER A 184 -26.26 9.46 -23.78
N ASN A 185 -25.70 10.67 -23.88
CA ASN A 185 -25.01 11.19 -25.06
C ASN A 185 -23.49 11.07 -25.03
N ARG A 186 -22.91 10.21 -24.18
CA ARG A 186 -21.54 9.75 -24.41
C ARG A 186 -21.52 8.92 -25.70
N LYS A 187 -21.30 9.60 -26.83
CA LYS A 187 -20.83 9.01 -28.07
C LYS A 187 -19.68 8.08 -27.72
N THR A 188 -20.01 6.80 -27.66
CA THR A 188 -19.10 5.69 -27.43
C THR A 188 -17.95 5.93 -28.39
N THR A 189 -16.78 6.20 -27.84
CA THR A 189 -15.56 6.47 -28.59
C THR A 189 -15.14 5.18 -29.30
N MET A 190 -15.83 4.82 -30.39
CA MET A 190 -15.34 3.86 -31.37
C MET A 190 -14.01 4.35 -31.95
N GLU A 191 -13.71 5.64 -31.89
CA GLU A 191 -12.39 6.21 -32.21
C GLU A 191 -11.30 5.86 -31.19
N GLN A 192 -11.58 5.74 -29.88
CA GLN A 192 -10.59 5.26 -28.90
C GLN A 192 -10.29 3.75 -29.05
N LEU A 193 -11.19 3.01 -29.68
CA LEU A 193 -11.01 1.60 -30.05
C LEU A 193 -10.33 1.41 -31.41
N ARG A 194 -10.24 2.45 -32.27
CA ARG A 194 -9.78 2.32 -33.67
C ARG A 194 -8.33 2.71 -33.91
N SER A 195 -7.72 3.55 -33.08
CA SER A 195 -6.29 3.87 -33.22
C SER A 195 -5.43 2.85 -32.44
N PRO A 196 -4.46 2.15 -33.06
CA PRO A 196 -3.41 1.46 -32.32
C PRO A 196 -2.59 2.53 -31.60
N ASP A 197 -3.00 2.81 -30.37
CA ASP A 197 -2.44 3.90 -29.59
C ASP A 197 -1.07 3.47 -29.06
N TRP A 198 -0.01 3.84 -29.80
CA TRP A 198 1.38 3.61 -29.45
C TRP A 198 1.77 4.18 -28.07
N SER A 199 0.97 5.10 -27.51
CA SER A 199 1.16 5.59 -26.15
C SER A 199 0.78 4.54 -25.10
N ARG A 200 -0.18 3.63 -25.36
CA ARG A 200 -0.51 2.49 -24.47
C ARG A 200 0.63 1.48 -24.43
N ALA A 201 1.23 1.15 -25.57
CA ALA A 201 2.40 0.27 -25.63
C ALA A 201 3.66 0.90 -25.00
N ARG A 202 3.78 2.23 -25.03
CA ARG A 202 4.86 2.99 -24.38
C ARG A 202 4.64 3.08 -22.86
N ARG A 203 3.40 3.33 -22.41
CA ARG A 203 2.97 3.25 -21.00
C ARG A 203 3.16 1.84 -20.43
N PHE A 204 2.84 0.80 -21.21
CA PHE A 204 3.08 -0.60 -20.88
C PHE A 204 4.55 -0.91 -20.62
N ARG A 205 5.45 -0.50 -21.54
CA ARG A 205 6.90 -0.67 -21.35
C ARG A 205 7.42 0.07 -20.12
N ARG A 206 6.87 1.25 -19.81
CA ARG A 206 7.26 2.03 -18.64
C ARG A 206 6.72 1.44 -17.32
N CYS A 207 5.47 0.96 -17.29
CA CYS A 207 4.93 0.23 -16.14
C CYS A 207 5.68 -1.08 -15.88
N LEU A 208 5.99 -1.86 -16.93
CA LEU A 208 6.81 -3.07 -16.81
C LEU A 208 8.22 -2.77 -16.32
N ALA A 209 8.83 -1.65 -16.73
CA ALA A 209 10.11 -1.22 -16.20
C ALA A 209 10.03 -0.85 -14.71
N VAL A 210 8.94 -0.24 -14.25
CA VAL A 210 8.71 0.07 -12.83
C VAL A 210 8.46 -1.21 -12.01
N PHE A 211 7.60 -2.11 -12.47
CA PHE A 211 7.39 -3.41 -11.80
C PHE A 211 8.66 -4.27 -11.83
N GLY A 212 9.40 -4.26 -12.94
CA GLY A 212 10.69 -4.94 -13.06
C GLY A 212 11.76 -4.35 -12.14
N PHE A 213 11.79 -3.02 -11.98
CA PHE A 213 12.66 -2.33 -11.02
C PHE A 213 12.30 -2.72 -9.57
N ILE A 214 11.02 -2.66 -9.21
CA ILE A 214 10.53 -3.05 -7.87
C ILE A 214 10.88 -4.52 -7.58
N ILE A 215 10.61 -5.44 -8.51
CA ILE A 215 10.98 -6.85 -8.37
C ILE A 215 12.50 -7.02 -8.27
N SER A 216 13.28 -6.27 -9.05
CA SER A 216 14.75 -6.35 -8.99
C SER A 216 15.33 -5.85 -7.67
N VAL A 217 14.65 -4.94 -6.97
CA VAL A 217 15.06 -4.46 -5.63
C VAL A 217 14.63 -5.47 -4.56
N SER A 218 13.49 -6.15 -4.73
CA SER A 218 12.99 -7.16 -3.79
C SER A 218 13.64 -8.54 -3.92
N VAL A 219 14.36 -8.82 -5.01
CA VAL A 219 15.08 -10.10 -5.25
C VAL A 219 16.53 -10.06 -4.70
N TRP A 220 16.93 -8.95 -4.08
CA TRP A 220 18.18 -8.85 -3.30
C TRP A 220 17.92 -8.74 -1.79
N GLN A 221 17.11 -9.66 -1.27
CA GLN A 221 17.11 -10.11 0.12
C GLN A 221 17.20 -11.63 0.13
#